data_AF-A0A1V4XF71-F1
#
_entry.id   AF-A0A1V4XF71-F1
#
_cell.length_a   1.000
_cell.length_b   1.000
_cell.length_c   1.000
_cell.angle_alpha   90.00
_cell.angle_beta   90.00
_cell.angle_gamma   90.00
#
_symmetry.space_group_name_H-M   'P 1'
#
loop_
_entity.id
_entity.type
_entity.pdbx_description
1 polymer ?
#
loop_
_entity_poly.entity_id
_entity_poly.type
_entity_poly.pdbx_seq_one_letter_code
_entity_poly.pdbx_strand_id
1 'polypeptide(L)'
;MNKSGRYVHEAEAILQSAIEEDTKNRTMWDLGKNHALYGEWFRQQGDIPKAREQLTKAIDIFRECEADGWVTKTEKALAEIS
;
A
#
# COMPACT_ATOMS: atom_id res chain seq x y z
N MET A 1 -15.28 -16.50 -15.05
CA MET A 1 -14.70 -15.72 -13.92
C MET A 1 -15.79 -15.37 -12.95
N ASN A 2 -15.64 -15.69 -11.66
CA ASN A 2 -16.57 -15.22 -10.62
C ASN A 2 -16.39 -13.69 -10.45
N LYS A 3 -17.41 -12.98 -9.97
CA LYS A 3 -17.34 -11.52 -9.79
C LYS A 3 -16.24 -11.09 -8.80
N SER A 4 -15.98 -11.89 -7.78
CA SER A 4 -14.93 -11.65 -6.76
C SER A 4 -13.53 -11.55 -7.35
N GLY A 5 -13.16 -12.42 -8.29
CA GLY A 5 -11.83 -12.40 -8.93
C GLY A 5 -11.65 -11.20 -9.86
N ARG A 6 -12.73 -10.68 -10.47
CA ARG A 6 -12.67 -9.46 -11.28
C ARG A 6 -12.36 -8.24 -10.42
N TYR A 7 -13.04 -8.10 -9.27
CA TYR A 7 -12.81 -6.97 -8.35
C TYR A 7 -11.40 -6.97 -7.76
N VAL A 8 -10.82 -8.15 -7.52
CA VAL A 8 -9.44 -8.29 -7.02
C VAL A 8 -8.43 -7.72 -8.03
N HIS A 9 -8.51 -8.12 -9.30
CA HIS A 9 -7.60 -7.62 -10.33
C HIS A 9 -7.83 -6.15 -10.69
N GLU A 10 -9.08 -5.69 -10.67
CA GLU A 10 -9.40 -4.27 -10.90
C GLU A 10 -8.81 -3.38 -9.80
N ALA A 11 -8.90 -3.81 -8.54
CA ALA A 11 -8.28 -3.11 -7.43
C ALA A 11 -6.75 -3.05 -7.56
N GLU A 12 -6.11 -4.15 -7.95
CA GLU A 12 -4.66 -4.19 -8.20
C GLU A 12 -4.24 -3.20 -9.28
N ALA A 13 -4.94 -3.19 -10.42
CA ALA A 13 -4.64 -2.29 -11.53
C ALA A 13 -4.79 -0.81 -11.13
N ILE A 14 -5.85 -0.46 -10.39
CA ILE A 14 -6.08 0.91 -9.90
C ILE A 14 -4.95 1.34 -8.95
N LEU A 15 -4.54 0.46 -8.03
CA LEU A 15 -3.45 0.74 -7.09
C LEU A 15 -2.12 0.96 -7.80
N GLN A 16 -1.80 0.13 -8.80
CA GLN A 16 -0.59 0.28 -9.61
C GLN A 16 -0.60 1.61 -10.37
N SER A 17 -1.70 1.96 -11.04
CA SER A 17 -1.82 3.24 -11.75
C SER A 17 -1.70 4.43 -10.81
N ALA A 18 -2.33 4.38 -9.62
CA ALA A 18 -2.25 5.47 -8.64
C ALA A 18 -0.81 5.66 -8.11
N ILE A 19 -0.09 4.57 -7.82
CA ILE A 19 1.33 4.62 -7.43
C ILE A 19 2.18 5.26 -8.54
N GLU A 20 1.97 4.87 -9.80
CA GLU A 20 2.71 5.43 -10.93
C GLU A 20 2.45 6.93 -11.10
N GLU A 21 1.18 7.35 -11.03
CA GLU A 21 0.80 8.75 -11.17
C GLU A 21 1.35 9.59 -10.01
N ASP A 22 1.22 9.13 -8.77
CA ASP A 22 1.70 9.86 -7.61
C ASP A 22 3.23 9.96 -7.55
N THR A 23 3.92 8.92 -8.02
CA THR A 23 5.38 8.95 -8.20
C THR A 23 5.78 10.03 -9.21
N LYS A 24 5.10 10.11 -10.35
CA LYS A 24 5.37 11.12 -11.39
C LYS A 24 5.08 12.54 -10.90
N ASN A 25 3.98 12.70 -10.15
CA ASN A 25 3.50 14.00 -9.70
C ASN A 25 4.12 14.44 -8.36
N ARG A 26 4.91 13.58 -7.72
CA ARG A 26 5.53 13.81 -6.39
C ARG A 26 4.51 14.12 -5.30
N THR A 27 3.33 13.54 -5.40
CA THR A 27 2.26 13.60 -4.39
C THR A 27 2.56 12.57 -3.30
N MET A 28 3.64 12.80 -2.55
CA MET A 28 4.23 11.82 -1.61
C MET A 28 3.23 11.30 -0.58
N TRP A 29 2.34 12.16 -0.09
CA TRP A 29 1.29 11.73 0.84
C TRP A 29 0.35 10.69 0.24
N ASP A 30 -0.13 10.93 -0.98
CA ASP A 30 -1.02 10.01 -1.69
C ASP A 30 -0.29 8.73 -2.08
N LEU A 31 0.99 8.84 -2.49
CA LEU A 31 1.87 7.72 -2.76
C LEU A 31 2.00 6.79 -1.53
N GLY A 32 2.22 7.36 -0.34
CA GLY A 32 2.30 6.60 0.91
C GLY A 32 1.00 5.84 1.22
N LYS A 33 -0.15 6.49 1.04
CA LYS A 33 -1.47 5.84 1.22
C LYS A 33 -1.69 4.69 0.22
N ASN A 34 -1.30 4.88 -1.03
CA ASN A 34 -1.44 3.87 -2.07
C ASN A 34 -0.57 2.65 -1.79
N HIS A 35 0.68 2.85 -1.36
CA HIS A 35 1.52 1.75 -0.88
C HIS A 35 0.92 1.04 0.34
N ALA A 36 0.39 1.78 1.33
CA ALA A 36 -0.21 1.18 2.51
C ALA A 36 -1.44 0.31 2.16
N LEU A 37 -2.31 0.81 1.27
CA LEU A 37 -3.48 0.08 0.80
C LEU A 37 -3.10 -1.13 -0.05
N TYR A 38 -2.05 -1.03 -0.87
CA TYR A 38 -1.58 -2.14 -1.67
C TYR A 38 -0.94 -3.24 -0.82
N GLY A 39 -0.26 -2.87 0.27
CA GLY A 39 0.20 -3.82 1.27
C GLY A 39 -0.94 -4.60 1.91
N GLU A 40 -2.02 -3.92 2.30
CA GLU A 40 -3.22 -4.56 2.83
C GLU A 40 -3.90 -5.48 1.79
N TRP A 41 -3.94 -5.06 0.52
CA TRP A 41 -4.48 -5.88 -0.56
C TRP A 41 -3.68 -7.18 -0.72
N PHE A 42 -2.35 -7.12 -0.74
CA PHE A 42 -1.49 -8.31 -0.80
C PHE A 42 -1.66 -9.20 0.43
N ARG A 43 -1.84 -8.62 1.62
CA ARG A 43 -2.15 -9.37 2.85
C ARG A 43 -3.44 -10.17 2.68
N GLN A 44 -4.50 -9.56 2.14
CA GLN A 44 -5.77 -10.22 1.88
C GLN A 44 -5.67 -11.32 0.80
N GLN A 45 -4.75 -11.19 -0.14
CA GLN A 45 -4.44 -12.25 -1.13
C GLN A 45 -3.52 -13.35 -0.56
N GLY A 46 -2.97 -13.18 0.64
CA GLY A 46 -2.01 -14.10 1.27
C GLY A 46 -0.56 -13.95 0.79
N ASP A 47 -0.25 -12.93 -0.03
CA ASP A 47 1.11 -12.62 -0.50
C ASP A 47 1.85 -11.75 0.53
N ILE A 48 2.21 -12.38 1.66
CA ILE A 48 2.88 -11.72 2.79
C ILE A 48 4.20 -11.03 2.40
N PRO A 49 5.08 -11.61 1.56
CA PRO A 49 6.30 -10.93 1.13
C PRO A 49 6.04 -9.58 0.46
N LYS A 50 5.06 -9.52 -0.47
CA LYS A 50 4.72 -8.25 -1.12
C LYS A 50 3.98 -7.30 -0.19
N ALA A 51 3.13 -7.81 0.70
CA ALA A 51 2.51 -6.98 1.72
C ALA A 51 3.56 -6.24 2.56
N ARG A 52 4.59 -6.97 3.02
CA ARG A 52 5.73 -6.42 3.77
C ARG A 52 6.49 -5.35 2.99
N GLU A 53 6.77 -5.61 1.71
CA GLU A 53 7.45 -4.65 0.83
C GLU A 53 6.68 -3.34 0.73
N GLN A 54 5.39 -3.41 0.44
CA GLN A 54 4.55 -2.22 0.24
C GLN A 54 4.36 -1.42 1.54
N LEU A 55 4.13 -2.10 2.67
CA LEU A 55 3.98 -1.44 3.98
C LEU A 55 5.29 -0.75 4.41
N THR A 56 6.45 -1.35 4.11
CA THR A 56 7.75 -0.73 4.40
C THR A 56 7.93 0.57 3.60
N LYS A 57 7.64 0.54 2.29
CA LYS A 57 7.69 1.75 1.45
C LYS A 57 6.75 2.85 1.94
N ALA A 58 5.53 2.47 2.35
CA ALA A 58 4.58 3.43 2.90
C ALA A 58 5.11 4.10 4.17
N ILE A 59 5.73 3.33 5.08
CA ILE A 59 6.35 3.88 6.30
C ILE A 59 7.45 4.89 5.96
N ASP A 60 8.35 4.56 5.03
CA ASP A 60 9.44 5.45 4.64
C ASP A 60 8.92 6.77 4.07
N ILE A 61 7.90 6.71 3.22
CA ILE A 61 7.25 7.89 2.65
C ILE A 61 6.53 8.72 3.72
N PHE A 62 5.82 8.07 4.65
CA PHE A 62 5.14 8.78 5.73
C PHE A 62 6.10 9.44 6.70
N ARG A 63 7.29 8.87 6.92
CA ARG A 63 8.37 9.52 7.67
C ARG A 63 8.89 10.75 6.95
N GLU A 64 9.07 10.69 5.63
CA GLU A 64 9.45 11.86 4.82
C GLU A 64 8.39 12.97 4.87
N CYS A 65 7.11 12.60 4.98
CA CYS A 65 6.00 13.54 5.10
C CYS A 65 5.72 14.02 6.55
N GLU A 66 6.53 13.61 7.55
CA GLU A 66 6.30 13.89 8.98
C GLU A 66 4.90 13.48 9.47
N ALA A 67 4.36 12.39 8.92
CA ALA A 67 2.99 11.94 9.16
C ALA A 67 2.93 10.81 10.20
N ASP A 68 3.31 11.10 11.43
CA ASP A 68 3.52 10.12 12.52
C ASP A 68 2.32 9.22 12.80
N GLY A 69 1.11 9.74 12.67
CA GLY A 69 -0.11 8.94 12.84
C GLY A 69 -0.22 7.80 11.81
N TRP A 70 0.24 8.04 10.58
CA TRP A 70 0.28 7.04 9.52
C TRP A 70 1.48 6.11 9.63
N VAL A 71 2.63 6.60 10.08
CA VAL A 71 3.77 5.76 10.44
C VAL A 71 3.33 4.72 11.47
N THR A 72 2.76 5.17 12.59
CA THR A 72 2.30 4.29 13.69
C THR A 72 1.27 3.26 13.21
N LYS A 73 0.28 3.70 12.43
CA LYS A 73 -0.76 2.82 11.87
C LYS A 73 -0.15 1.74 10.97
N THR A 74 0.81 2.11 10.14
CA THR A 74 1.40 1.21 9.14
C THR A 74 2.41 0.25 9.78
N GLU A 75 3.19 0.71 10.76
CA GLU A 75 4.05 -0.15 11.57
C GLU A 75 3.25 -1.23 12.31
N LYS A 76 2.07 -0.89 12.85
CA LYS A 76 1.17 -1.87 13.45
C LYS A 76 0.70 -2.92 12.44
N ALA A 77 0.27 -2.49 11.25
CA ALA A 77 -0.16 -3.42 10.20
C ALA A 77 0.99 -4.34 9.74
N LEU A 78 2.20 -3.80 9.65
CA LEU A 78 3.42 -4.55 9.33
C LEU A 78 3.74 -5.58 10.42
N ALA A 79 3.61 -5.22 11.69
CA ALA A 79 3.84 -6.13 12.81
C ALA A 79 2.82 -7.29 12.86
N GLU A 80 1.58 -7.07 12.40
CA GLU A 80 0.56 -8.13 12.32
C GLU A 80 0.88 -9.23 11.27
N ILE A 81 1.79 -8.95 10.33
CA ILE A 81 2.19 -9.88 9.25
C ILE A 81 3.67 -10.25 9.27
N SER A 82 4.38 -9.85 10.33
CA SER A 82 5.83 -10.01 10.45
C SER A 82 6.24 -11.41 10.89
#